data_AF-A0A176W3H7-F1
#
_entry.id   AF-A0A176W3H7-F1
#
_cell.length_a   1.000
_cell.length_b   1.000
_cell.length_c   1.000
_cell.angle_alpha   90.00
_cell.angle_beta   90.00
_cell.angle_gamma   90.00
#
_symmetry.space_group_name_H-M   'P 1'
#
loop_
_entity.id
_entity.type
_entity.pdbx_description
1 polymer ?
#
loop_
_entity_poly.entity_id
_entity_poly.type
_entity_poly.pdbx_seq_one_letter_code
_entity_poly.pdbx_strand_id
1 'polypeptide(L)'
;MGARQSMELARFVQGYTWLRKGSIYIQRKSKKMASTLNCIGLFLLLGLALVPKSHAQQCTAVDEDALLVFKGDFYCNDINNPSIPCPLDSWVPGTDCCQWSGIQCDASHRVISILLSAYFRQPMTFQITRAAEPAAFGRSLPRLTQLQDLDFRFISLNTYLPPAWGSITKLRTLNLYASSIYGEIPREFGKLSELTSFTIDTLAPGLFGFGLSGQAGIPRELCKLSKLKTFVMRYHPNLSGGIPNCIDGWRSIEDFQFFNGGDENGRDFSLKQPAATGLTGVLPASLGNLKNLRVLNLAANSFGGVIPTSLGSLTSLQTIDLAMNRLTGKIPVEFGNLKNLTILRLYKNRLYAEIPTSLGNSKALEVLDLGSNGLYGPIPDRMYNLPKVRLLRLDDNRFWGPLPRGDYLGRDLSIQLVMNVSWNFLDGPLNFRQLPKNIAELRMSTQNGRMAFTGLSPTISVLQSLRVLDLSQNQLTGKLPSTFNDMPNLQEVNLSINDFEGQVPNRLKVINADLSGNPRLVM
;
A
#
# COMPACT_ATOMS: atom_id res chain seq x y z
N MET A 1 -9.07 -0.64 -28.54
CA MET A 1 -8.50 -1.25 -27.32
C MET A 1 -7.24 -0.54 -26.81
N GLY A 2 -6.38 0.04 -27.67
CA GLY A 2 -5.16 0.76 -27.22
C GLY A 2 -5.37 2.07 -26.41
N ALA A 3 -6.49 2.78 -26.59
CA ALA A 3 -6.73 4.06 -25.90
C ALA A 3 -7.16 3.93 -24.41
N ARG A 4 -7.62 2.74 -23.97
CA ARG A 4 -7.94 2.49 -22.56
C ARG A 4 -6.69 2.14 -21.74
N GLN A 5 -5.75 1.40 -22.33
CA GLN A 5 -4.46 1.07 -21.70
C GLN A 5 -3.56 2.30 -21.53
N SER A 6 -3.58 3.24 -22.48
CA SER A 6 -2.82 4.49 -22.35
C SER A 6 -3.35 5.43 -21.25
N MET A 7 -4.66 5.41 -20.99
CA MET A 7 -5.29 6.20 -19.93
C MET A 7 -5.00 5.65 -18.52
N GLU A 8 -4.95 4.32 -18.38
CA GLU A 8 -4.52 3.69 -17.12
C GLU A 8 -3.04 3.95 -16.84
N LEU A 9 -2.17 3.93 -17.86
CA LEU A 9 -0.76 4.32 -17.73
C LEU A 9 -0.59 5.80 -17.33
N ALA A 10 -1.40 6.71 -17.89
CA ALA A 10 -1.33 8.13 -17.56
C ALA A 10 -1.74 8.42 -16.10
N ARG A 11 -2.74 7.69 -15.58
CA ARG A 11 -3.12 7.75 -14.16
C ARG A 11 -2.04 7.16 -13.24
N PHE A 12 -1.35 6.11 -13.70
CA PHE A 12 -0.21 5.50 -13.00
C PHE A 12 0.97 6.49 -12.86
N VAL A 13 1.28 7.27 -13.90
CA VAL A 13 2.37 8.26 -13.88
C VAL A 13 2.02 9.51 -13.05
N GLN A 14 0.77 9.97 -13.07
CA GLN A 14 0.36 11.17 -12.30
C GLN A 14 0.38 10.94 -10.78
N GLY A 15 0.10 9.73 -10.30
CA GLY A 15 0.19 9.37 -8.88
C GLY A 15 1.61 9.50 -8.29
N TYR A 16 2.65 9.29 -9.10
CA TYR A 16 4.05 9.34 -8.66
C TYR A 16 4.62 10.75 -8.47
N THR A 17 3.99 11.79 -9.02
CA THR A 17 4.49 13.16 -8.88
C THR A 17 4.37 13.72 -7.45
N TRP A 18 3.53 13.10 -6.59
CA TRP A 18 3.37 13.49 -5.20
C TRP A 18 4.36 12.83 -4.22
N LEU A 19 4.93 11.67 -4.56
CA LEU A 19 5.94 10.98 -3.74
C LEU A 19 7.30 11.71 -3.72
N ARG A 20 7.54 12.64 -4.64
CA ARG A 20 8.74 13.50 -4.62
C ARG A 20 8.74 14.55 -3.49
N LYS A 21 7.61 14.89 -2.86
CA LYS A 21 7.60 15.91 -1.79
C LYS A 21 7.74 15.35 -0.37
N GLY A 22 7.43 14.07 -0.14
CA GLY A 22 7.59 13.42 1.17
C GLY A 22 9.00 12.90 1.47
N SER A 23 9.74 12.46 0.46
CA SER A 23 11.09 11.87 0.63
C SER A 23 12.24 12.89 0.61
N ILE A 24 11.95 14.19 0.49
CA ILE A 24 12.96 15.27 0.56
C ILE A 24 13.32 15.65 2.01
N TYR A 25 12.59 15.15 3.02
CA TYR A 25 12.82 15.55 4.42
C TYR A 25 13.87 14.71 5.19
N ILE A 26 14.40 13.61 4.62
CA ILE A 26 15.35 12.71 5.31
C ILE A 26 16.79 12.79 4.76
N GLN A 27 17.06 13.55 3.69
CA GLN A 27 18.40 13.65 3.07
C GLN A 27 19.17 14.95 3.38
N ARG A 28 18.73 15.78 4.33
CA ARG A 28 19.34 17.11 4.61
C ARG A 28 20.41 17.17 5.71
N LYS A 29 20.97 16.03 6.14
CA LYS A 29 22.12 15.99 7.08
C LYS A 29 23.29 15.15 6.54
N SER A 30 23.92 15.56 5.43
CA SER A 30 25.28 15.09 5.09
C SER A 30 26.02 15.91 4.01
N LYS A 31 25.69 17.20 3.80
CA LYS A 31 26.49 18.08 2.93
C LYS A 31 27.03 19.28 3.69
N LYS A 32 28.16 19.07 4.35
CA LYS A 32 29.16 20.10 4.66
C LYS A 32 30.53 19.52 4.36
N MET A 33 31.15 20.01 3.30
CA MET A 33 32.58 20.11 2.98
C MET A 33 32.82 19.81 1.51
N ALA A 34 33.08 20.88 0.75
CA ALA A 34 34.10 20.99 -0.28
C ALA A 34 33.63 21.98 -1.36
N SER A 35 33.95 23.26 -1.18
CA SER A 35 33.91 24.27 -2.24
C SER A 35 34.98 25.33 -1.99
N THR A 36 36.14 25.14 -2.59
CA THR A 36 37.22 26.10 -2.87
C THR A 36 38.25 25.27 -3.65
N LEU A 37 38.75 25.58 -4.84
CA LEU A 37 38.89 26.82 -5.58
C LEU A 37 39.11 26.45 -7.07
N ASN A 38 38.68 27.31 -7.99
CA ASN A 38 39.08 27.31 -9.40
C ASN A 38 40.52 27.84 -9.55
N CYS A 39 41.26 27.37 -10.57
CA CYS A 39 41.75 28.15 -11.74
C CYS A 39 43.13 27.74 -12.29
N ILE A 40 43.12 27.50 -13.62
CA ILE A 40 44.10 27.89 -14.66
C ILE A 40 45.37 27.03 -14.85
N GLY A 41 45.61 26.64 -16.12
CA GLY A 41 46.96 26.45 -16.67
C GLY A 41 47.09 25.44 -17.81
N LEU A 42 47.08 25.92 -19.06
CA LEU A 42 47.57 25.21 -20.26
C LEU A 42 49.06 24.83 -20.12
N PHE A 43 49.48 23.65 -20.61
CA PHE A 43 50.37 23.48 -21.79
C PHE A 43 50.87 22.02 -21.92
N LEU A 44 51.09 21.63 -23.16
CA LEU A 44 51.45 20.31 -23.70
C LEU A 44 52.93 19.92 -23.50
N LEU A 45 53.14 18.60 -23.42
CA LEU A 45 54.25 17.77 -23.96
C LEU A 45 55.63 17.71 -23.25
N LEU A 46 55.90 16.52 -22.70
CA LEU A 46 57.00 15.57 -23.01
C LEU A 46 57.64 14.95 -21.76
N GLY A 47 57.58 13.61 -21.67
CA GLY A 47 58.27 12.85 -20.63
C GLY A 47 57.84 11.38 -20.60
N LEU A 48 58.56 10.54 -21.35
CA LEU A 48 58.46 9.09 -21.36
C LEU A 48 58.58 8.49 -19.94
N ALA A 49 57.60 7.69 -19.55
CA ALA A 49 57.84 6.53 -18.69
C ALA A 49 56.82 5.45 -19.05
N LEU A 50 57.30 4.39 -19.70
CA LEU A 50 56.66 3.08 -19.71
C LEU A 50 56.62 2.58 -18.26
N VAL A 51 55.59 3.01 -17.53
CA VAL A 51 55.16 2.30 -16.33
C VAL A 51 54.37 1.10 -16.87
N PRO A 52 54.76 -0.16 -16.59
CA PRO A 52 53.85 -1.27 -16.87
C PRO A 52 52.55 -0.91 -16.17
N LYS A 53 51.43 -0.83 -16.90
CA LYS A 53 50.11 -0.65 -16.29
C LYS A 53 50.03 -1.69 -15.19
N SER A 54 50.15 -1.26 -13.94
CA SER A 54 49.84 -2.06 -12.77
C SER A 54 48.48 -2.66 -13.08
N HIS A 55 48.38 -3.98 -13.12
CA HIS A 55 47.14 -4.72 -13.37
C HIS A 55 46.04 -4.02 -12.58
N ALA A 56 45.23 -3.18 -13.26
CA ALA A 56 44.15 -2.48 -12.62
C ALA A 56 43.31 -3.59 -12.02
N GLN A 57 43.19 -3.58 -10.70
CA GLN A 57 42.70 -4.72 -9.95
C GLN A 57 41.25 -4.96 -10.41
N GLN A 58 41.09 -6.01 -11.21
CA GLN A 58 39.87 -6.30 -11.95
C GLN A 58 38.94 -7.14 -11.08
N CYS A 59 37.65 -7.06 -11.37
CA CYS A 59 36.68 -8.06 -10.95
C CYS A 59 37.26 -9.49 -11.07
N THR A 60 37.01 -10.32 -10.05
CA THR A 60 37.55 -11.69 -10.07
C THR A 60 36.94 -12.49 -11.24
N ALA A 61 37.76 -13.34 -11.87
CA ALA A 61 37.30 -14.18 -12.99
C ALA A 61 36.10 -15.08 -12.62
N VAL A 62 35.98 -15.48 -11.35
CA VAL A 62 34.85 -16.27 -10.85
C VAL A 62 33.56 -15.44 -10.84
N ASP A 63 33.64 -14.18 -10.39
CA ASP A 63 32.48 -13.30 -10.34
C ASP A 63 32.08 -12.87 -11.77
N GLU A 64 33.05 -12.56 -12.63
CA GLU A 64 32.82 -12.26 -14.05
C GLU A 64 32.12 -13.42 -14.77
N ASP A 65 32.65 -14.64 -14.66
CA ASP A 65 32.05 -15.84 -15.27
C ASP A 65 30.62 -16.10 -14.75
N ALA A 66 30.40 -15.94 -13.45
CA ALA A 66 29.07 -16.10 -12.86
C ALA A 66 28.06 -15.08 -13.41
N LEU A 67 28.47 -13.82 -13.60
CA LEU A 67 27.65 -12.77 -14.20
C LEU A 67 27.40 -13.01 -15.69
N LEU A 68 28.39 -13.48 -16.45
CA LEU A 68 28.21 -13.80 -17.87
C LEU A 68 27.28 -15.01 -18.08
N VAL A 69 27.36 -16.02 -17.20
CA VAL A 69 26.37 -17.11 -17.20
C VAL A 69 24.97 -16.58 -16.88
N PHE A 70 24.85 -15.67 -15.90
CA PHE A 70 23.56 -15.05 -15.54
C PHE A 70 23.00 -14.18 -16.67
N LYS A 71 23.87 -13.45 -17.39
CA LYS A 71 23.49 -12.69 -18.60
C LYS A 71 22.85 -13.59 -19.65
N GLY A 72 23.32 -14.84 -19.78
CA GLY A 72 22.76 -15.83 -20.68
C GLY A 72 21.31 -16.23 -20.38
N ASP A 73 20.80 -15.95 -19.19
CA ASP A 73 19.40 -16.21 -18.82
C ASP A 73 18.41 -15.21 -19.45
N PHE A 74 18.88 -14.17 -20.14
CA PHE A 74 18.03 -13.08 -20.63
C PHE A 74 18.03 -12.92 -22.16
N TYR A 75 16.87 -12.52 -22.70
CA TYR A 75 16.74 -12.04 -24.08
C TYR A 75 16.36 -10.57 -24.09
N CYS A 76 17.23 -9.72 -24.63
CA CYS A 76 16.97 -8.28 -24.69
C CYS A 76 16.39 -7.78 -26.02
N ASN A 77 16.32 -8.62 -27.05
CA ASN A 77 15.94 -8.17 -28.39
C ASN A 77 14.42 -8.02 -28.50
N ASP A 78 13.93 -6.80 -28.34
CA ASP A 78 12.61 -6.44 -28.85
C ASP A 78 12.70 -6.38 -30.38
N ILE A 79 12.25 -7.44 -31.05
CA ILE A 79 12.24 -7.55 -32.53
C ILE A 79 11.43 -6.38 -33.14
N ASN A 80 10.49 -5.80 -32.41
CA ASN A 80 9.67 -4.69 -32.87
C ASN A 80 10.31 -3.30 -32.63
N ASN A 81 11.39 -3.22 -31.85
CA ASN A 81 12.09 -1.96 -31.57
C ASN A 81 13.61 -2.15 -31.35
N PRO A 82 14.38 -2.43 -32.42
CA PRO A 82 15.83 -2.69 -32.34
C PRO A 82 16.68 -1.50 -31.87
N SER A 83 16.08 -0.31 -31.70
CA SER A 83 16.74 0.90 -31.21
C SER A 83 16.84 0.97 -29.67
N ILE A 84 16.26 0.00 -28.96
CA ILE A 84 16.29 -0.06 -27.50
C ILE A 84 17.54 -0.84 -27.04
N PRO A 85 18.51 -0.18 -26.37
CA PRO A 85 19.70 -0.87 -25.86
C PRO A 85 19.35 -1.82 -24.71
N CYS A 86 20.01 -2.98 -24.65
CA CYS A 86 19.86 -3.92 -23.55
C CYS A 86 20.51 -3.34 -22.29
N PRO A 87 19.87 -3.41 -21.11
CA PRO A 87 20.50 -3.01 -19.86
C PRO A 87 21.79 -3.79 -19.55
N LEU A 88 21.96 -4.98 -20.14
CA LEU A 88 23.14 -5.85 -20.00
C LEU A 88 24.19 -5.66 -21.12
N ASP A 89 24.03 -4.69 -22.03
CA ASP A 89 24.98 -4.48 -23.15
C ASP A 89 26.40 -4.16 -22.67
N SER A 90 26.53 -3.49 -21.51
CA SER A 90 27.82 -3.17 -20.90
C SER A 90 28.58 -4.40 -20.36
N TRP A 91 27.91 -5.55 -20.22
CA TRP A 91 28.50 -6.77 -19.65
C TRP A 91 29.31 -7.51 -20.71
N VAL A 92 30.52 -7.02 -21.01
CA VAL A 92 31.38 -7.51 -22.09
C VAL A 92 32.49 -8.39 -21.51
N PRO A 93 32.66 -9.65 -21.98
CA PRO A 93 33.73 -10.53 -21.50
C PRO A 93 35.12 -9.90 -21.62
N GLY A 94 35.97 -10.13 -20.62
CA GLY A 94 37.35 -9.61 -20.55
C GLY A 94 37.45 -8.14 -20.14
N THR A 95 36.35 -7.50 -19.74
CA THR A 95 36.34 -6.14 -19.18
C THR A 95 36.05 -6.19 -17.68
N ASP A 96 36.44 -5.15 -16.93
CA ASP A 96 36.22 -5.11 -15.49
C ASP A 96 34.72 -5.12 -15.15
N CYS A 97 34.23 -6.24 -14.62
CA CYS A 97 32.82 -6.41 -14.28
C CYS A 97 32.30 -5.39 -13.25
N CYS A 98 33.19 -4.82 -12.44
CA CYS A 98 32.84 -3.78 -11.47
C CYS A 98 32.46 -2.43 -12.14
N GLN A 99 32.72 -2.28 -13.44
CA GLN A 99 32.29 -1.14 -14.26
C GLN A 99 31.01 -1.43 -15.06
N TRP A 100 30.49 -2.66 -15.01
CA TRP A 100 29.28 -3.02 -15.73
C TRP A 100 28.04 -2.34 -15.14
N SER A 101 27.11 -1.93 -16.00
CA SER A 101 25.86 -1.31 -15.58
C SER A 101 25.11 -2.21 -14.60
N GLY A 102 24.77 -1.66 -13.44
CA GLY A 102 24.03 -2.37 -12.40
C GLY A 102 24.88 -3.26 -11.48
N ILE A 103 26.18 -3.39 -11.70
CA ILE A 103 27.08 -4.15 -10.81
C ILE A 103 27.75 -3.21 -9.82
N GLN A 104 27.82 -3.64 -8.56
CA GLN A 104 28.65 -2.97 -7.54
C GLN A 104 29.58 -3.99 -6.90
N CYS A 105 30.81 -3.56 -6.65
CA CYS A 105 31.84 -4.35 -5.99
C CYS A 105 32.28 -3.73 -4.67
N ASP A 106 32.82 -4.55 -3.77
CA ASP A 106 33.53 -4.09 -2.59
C ASP A 106 34.97 -3.63 -2.90
N ALA A 107 35.68 -3.19 -1.86
CA ALA A 107 37.08 -2.77 -1.96
C ALA A 107 38.05 -3.90 -2.37
N SER A 108 37.60 -5.16 -2.35
CA SER A 108 38.36 -6.33 -2.80
C SER A 108 37.95 -6.77 -4.22
N HIS A 109 37.20 -5.93 -4.95
CA HIS A 109 36.74 -6.20 -6.31
C HIS A 109 35.85 -7.46 -6.41
N ARG A 110 35.10 -7.75 -5.34
CA ARG A 110 34.10 -8.81 -5.32
C ARG A 110 32.71 -8.24 -5.52
N VAL A 111 31.88 -8.90 -6.31
CA VAL A 111 30.52 -8.44 -6.60
C VAL A 111 29.65 -8.56 -5.34
N ILE A 112 29.06 -7.43 -4.93
CA ILE A 112 28.19 -7.33 -3.75
C ILE A 112 26.74 -6.97 -4.11
N SER A 113 26.48 -6.39 -5.28
CA SER A 113 25.14 -5.96 -5.67
C SER A 113 24.90 -6.13 -7.16
N ILE A 114 23.68 -6.58 -7.51
CA ILE A 114 23.17 -6.61 -8.88
C ILE A 114 21.86 -5.83 -8.92
N LEU A 115 21.84 -4.74 -9.68
CA LEU A 115 20.71 -3.83 -9.85
C LEU A 115 20.25 -3.84 -11.31
N LEU A 116 19.09 -4.44 -11.59
CA LEU A 116 18.49 -4.48 -12.92
C LEU A 116 17.09 -3.86 -12.89
N SER A 117 16.83 -2.86 -13.74
CA SER A 117 15.54 -2.18 -13.80
C SER A 117 15.20 -1.72 -15.23
N ALA A 118 13.97 -1.98 -15.67
CA ALA A 118 13.53 -1.73 -17.05
C ALA A 118 12.68 -0.44 -17.26
N TYR A 119 12.73 0.54 -16.34
CA TYR A 119 11.73 1.62 -16.24
C TYR A 119 11.65 2.64 -17.40
N PHE A 120 12.54 2.65 -18.40
CA PHE A 120 12.72 3.87 -19.21
C PHE A 120 11.83 4.07 -20.45
N ARG A 121 11.06 3.11 -20.93
CA ARG A 121 10.07 3.31 -22.02
C ARG A 121 8.92 2.31 -21.84
N GLN A 122 7.73 2.65 -22.35
CA GLN A 122 6.50 1.81 -22.47
C GLN A 122 6.81 0.29 -22.42
N PRO A 123 6.02 -0.51 -21.67
CA PRO A 123 6.47 -1.74 -21.01
C PRO A 123 7.48 -2.52 -21.86
N MET A 124 8.77 -2.31 -21.56
CA MET A 124 9.82 -3.10 -22.18
C MET A 124 9.70 -4.52 -21.62
N THR A 125 9.29 -5.46 -22.45
CA THR A 125 9.29 -6.88 -22.15
C THR A 125 10.72 -7.38 -22.21
N PHE A 126 11.55 -6.99 -21.25
CA PHE A 126 12.77 -7.74 -20.99
C PHE A 126 12.34 -9.09 -20.45
N GLN A 127 12.47 -10.12 -21.29
CA GLN A 127 12.04 -11.48 -20.99
C GLN A 127 13.28 -12.32 -20.71
N ILE A 128 13.18 -13.18 -19.69
CA ILE A 128 14.09 -14.31 -19.57
C ILE A 128 13.91 -15.20 -20.81
N THR A 129 15.01 -15.59 -21.46
CA THR A 129 14.97 -16.62 -22.50
C THR A 129 14.39 -17.89 -21.86
N ARG A 130 13.37 -18.52 -22.46
CA ARG A 130 13.13 -19.92 -22.11
C ARG A 130 13.06 -20.84 -23.32
N ALA A 131 14.16 -21.56 -23.50
CA ALA A 131 14.10 -22.97 -23.80
C ALA A 131 13.73 -23.72 -22.49
N ALA A 132 12.44 -23.99 -22.33
CA ALA A 132 11.85 -25.18 -21.70
C ALA A 132 12.15 -25.62 -20.24
N GLU A 133 13.09 -25.07 -19.45
CA GLU A 133 13.36 -25.62 -18.10
C GLU A 133 13.11 -24.67 -16.89
N PRO A 134 12.16 -25.02 -15.99
CA PRO A 134 11.84 -24.32 -14.72
C PRO A 134 13.01 -24.07 -13.75
N ALA A 135 14.12 -24.81 -13.85
CA ALA A 135 15.15 -24.90 -12.80
C ALA A 135 16.43 -24.05 -13.02
N ALA A 136 16.56 -23.31 -14.13
CA ALA A 136 17.86 -22.75 -14.55
C ALA A 136 18.11 -21.26 -14.23
N PHE A 137 17.07 -20.44 -14.00
CA PHE A 137 17.24 -19.00 -13.82
C PHE A 137 18.12 -18.68 -12.60
N GLY A 138 19.14 -17.83 -12.79
CA GLY A 138 19.99 -17.36 -11.72
C GLY A 138 20.83 -18.47 -11.07
N ARG A 139 21.05 -19.60 -11.74
CA ARG A 139 21.80 -20.76 -11.19
C ARG A 139 23.25 -20.44 -10.86
N SER A 140 23.83 -19.42 -11.50
CA SER A 140 25.20 -18.99 -11.27
C SER A 140 25.34 -18.01 -10.09
N LEU A 141 24.25 -17.34 -9.67
CA LEU A 141 24.30 -16.32 -8.62
C LEU A 141 24.88 -16.82 -7.29
N PRO A 142 24.64 -18.07 -6.83
CA PRO A 142 25.30 -18.61 -5.64
C PRO A 142 26.83 -18.66 -5.70
N ARG A 143 27.44 -18.54 -6.88
CA ARG A 143 28.91 -18.46 -7.03
C ARG A 143 29.47 -17.11 -6.59
N LEU A 144 28.64 -16.06 -6.56
CA LEU A 144 29.00 -14.72 -6.10
C LEU A 144 29.02 -14.68 -4.57
N THR A 145 30.11 -15.14 -3.96
CA THR A 145 30.16 -15.39 -2.50
C THR A 145 30.07 -14.13 -1.62
N GLN A 146 30.24 -12.93 -2.20
CA GLN A 146 30.08 -11.66 -1.48
C GLN A 146 28.75 -10.96 -1.76
N LEU A 147 27.86 -11.57 -2.57
CA LEU A 147 26.60 -10.97 -2.99
C LEU A 147 25.69 -10.69 -1.78
N GLN A 148 25.27 -9.43 -1.67
CA GLN A 148 24.45 -8.87 -0.61
C GLN A 148 23.10 -8.36 -1.12
N ASP A 149 23.05 -7.80 -2.32
CA ASP A 149 21.83 -7.17 -2.82
C ASP A 149 21.45 -7.66 -4.22
N LEU A 150 20.21 -8.11 -4.35
CA LEU A 150 19.56 -8.42 -5.61
C LEU A 150 18.33 -7.51 -5.78
N ASP A 151 18.39 -6.55 -6.69
CA ASP A 151 17.31 -5.61 -6.98
C ASP A 151 16.90 -5.69 -8.46
N PHE A 152 15.84 -6.46 -8.72
CA PHE A 152 15.25 -6.65 -10.05
C PHE A 152 13.87 -6.01 -10.08
N ARG A 153 13.73 -4.91 -10.83
CA ARG A 153 12.49 -4.12 -10.86
C ARG A 153 11.91 -3.99 -12.24
N PHE A 154 10.60 -4.18 -12.35
CA PHE A 154 9.86 -4.05 -13.62
C PHE A 154 10.35 -5.02 -14.70
N ILE A 155 10.71 -6.25 -14.32
CA ILE A 155 11.27 -7.25 -15.24
C ILE A 155 10.28 -8.41 -15.43
N SER A 156 10.03 -8.79 -16.68
CA SER A 156 9.19 -9.96 -17.00
C SER A 156 10.01 -11.25 -16.88
N LEU A 157 10.31 -11.65 -15.64
CA LEU A 157 11.12 -12.84 -15.35
C LEU A 157 10.44 -14.14 -15.83
N ASN A 158 9.12 -14.22 -15.76
CA ASN A 158 8.33 -15.40 -16.14
C ASN A 158 8.88 -16.73 -15.59
N THR A 159 9.30 -16.72 -14.32
CA THR A 159 10.03 -17.85 -13.72
C THR A 159 9.63 -18.10 -12.26
N TYR A 160 10.12 -19.21 -11.70
CA TYR A 160 10.01 -19.55 -10.29
C TYR A 160 11.17 -18.92 -9.51
N LEU A 161 10.96 -18.65 -8.23
CA LEU A 161 12.05 -18.32 -7.32
C LEU A 161 13.02 -19.50 -7.22
N PRO A 162 14.32 -19.35 -7.56
CA PRO A 162 15.26 -20.46 -7.53
C PRO A 162 15.57 -20.90 -6.09
N PRO A 163 15.32 -22.16 -5.68
CA PRO A 163 15.66 -22.63 -4.33
C PRO A 163 17.16 -22.50 -4.01
N ALA A 164 18.01 -22.58 -5.04
CA ALA A 164 19.46 -22.42 -4.93
C ALA A 164 19.88 -21.04 -4.38
N TRP A 165 19.03 -20.00 -4.52
CA TRP A 165 19.32 -18.69 -3.92
C TRP A 165 19.38 -18.73 -2.40
N GLY A 166 18.80 -19.75 -1.74
CA GLY A 166 18.98 -19.98 -0.31
C GLY A 166 20.44 -20.25 0.12
N SER A 167 21.36 -20.47 -0.83
CA SER A 167 22.80 -20.60 -0.58
C SER A 167 23.56 -19.27 -0.61
N ILE A 168 22.92 -18.16 -1.00
CA ILE A 168 23.51 -16.80 -1.01
C ILE A 168 23.50 -16.24 0.41
N THR A 169 24.31 -16.82 1.30
CA THR A 169 24.22 -16.60 2.75
C THR A 169 24.47 -15.15 3.21
N LYS A 170 25.13 -14.33 2.40
CA LYS A 170 25.36 -12.90 2.67
C LYS A 170 24.25 -11.97 2.16
N LEU A 171 23.20 -12.51 1.52
CA LEU A 171 22.11 -11.71 0.95
C LEU A 171 21.35 -10.96 2.05
N ARG A 172 21.28 -9.64 1.90
CA ARG A 172 20.62 -8.66 2.77
C ARG A 172 19.34 -8.13 2.17
N THR A 173 19.30 -7.98 0.85
CA THR A 173 18.17 -7.42 0.11
C THR A 173 17.82 -8.33 -1.05
N LEU A 174 16.56 -8.75 -1.10
CA LEU A 174 15.95 -9.34 -2.29
C LEU A 174 14.74 -8.49 -2.67
N ASN A 175 14.82 -7.79 -3.79
CA ASN A 175 13.75 -6.95 -4.30
C ASN A 175 13.39 -7.37 -5.72
N LEU A 176 12.18 -7.86 -5.89
CA LEU A 176 11.61 -8.34 -7.15
C LEU A 176 10.34 -7.54 -7.49
N TYR A 177 10.41 -6.22 -7.30
CA TYR A 177 9.29 -5.31 -7.51
C TYR A 177 8.76 -5.35 -8.94
N ALA A 178 7.44 -5.43 -9.12
CA ALA A 178 6.78 -5.46 -10.42
C ALA A 178 7.43 -6.47 -11.37
N SER A 179 7.65 -7.70 -10.90
CA SER A 179 8.28 -8.75 -11.70
C SER A 179 7.36 -9.97 -11.81
N SER A 180 7.33 -10.61 -12.99
CA SER A 180 6.48 -11.79 -13.20
C SER A 180 7.15 -13.05 -12.64
N ILE A 181 6.72 -13.46 -11.44
CA ILE A 181 7.26 -14.62 -10.74
C ILE A 181 6.11 -15.55 -10.38
N TYR A 182 6.33 -16.86 -10.48
CA TYR A 182 5.33 -17.90 -10.29
C TYR A 182 5.73 -18.93 -9.21
N GLY A 183 4.77 -19.76 -8.81
CA GLY A 183 4.94 -20.83 -7.83
C GLY A 183 5.07 -20.32 -6.39
N GLU A 184 5.70 -21.12 -5.53
CA GLU A 184 5.74 -20.88 -4.09
C GLU A 184 7.03 -20.17 -3.63
N ILE A 185 7.03 -19.66 -2.40
CA ILE A 185 8.23 -19.18 -1.72
C ILE A 185 9.11 -20.40 -1.36
N PRO A 186 10.39 -20.47 -1.81
CA PRO A 186 11.25 -21.59 -1.47
C PRO A 186 11.55 -21.64 0.03
N ARG A 187 11.36 -22.80 0.66
CA ARG A 187 11.70 -23.04 2.07
C ARG A 187 13.20 -22.80 2.36
N GLU A 188 14.04 -22.99 1.34
CA GLU A 188 15.48 -22.78 1.39
C GLU A 188 15.84 -21.33 1.72
N PHE A 189 14.94 -20.36 1.47
CA PHE A 189 15.16 -18.96 1.84
C PHE A 189 15.22 -18.76 3.35
N GLY A 190 14.74 -19.71 4.17
CA GLY A 190 14.97 -19.73 5.62
C GLY A 190 16.44 -19.83 6.03
N LYS A 191 17.37 -20.12 5.10
CA LYS A 191 18.82 -20.11 5.32
C LYS A 191 19.48 -18.73 5.17
N LEU A 192 18.75 -17.74 4.65
CA LEU A 192 19.26 -16.39 4.37
C LEU A 192 19.36 -15.55 5.65
N SER A 193 20.23 -15.93 6.58
CA SER A 193 20.33 -15.36 7.93
C SER A 193 20.67 -13.86 7.97
N GLU A 194 21.26 -13.32 6.89
CA GLU A 194 21.59 -11.89 6.76
C GLU A 194 20.46 -11.06 6.14
N LEU A 195 19.36 -11.69 5.70
CA LEU A 195 18.29 -11.01 4.99
C LEU A 195 17.58 -10.00 5.90
N THR A 196 17.51 -8.76 5.43
CA THR A 196 16.88 -7.62 6.12
C THR A 196 15.65 -7.11 5.37
N SER A 197 15.62 -7.27 4.05
CA SER A 197 14.51 -6.84 3.21
C SER A 197 14.16 -7.91 2.19
N PHE A 198 12.89 -8.30 2.17
CA PHE A 198 12.31 -9.23 1.21
C PHE A 198 11.08 -8.58 0.57
N THR A 199 11.19 -8.25 -0.71
CA THR A 199 10.13 -7.59 -1.47
C THR A 199 9.85 -8.36 -2.75
N ILE A 200 8.61 -8.80 -2.93
CA ILE A 200 8.14 -9.39 -4.18
C ILE A 200 6.78 -8.79 -4.47
N ASP A 201 6.64 -8.07 -5.59
CA ASP A 201 5.37 -7.44 -5.92
C ASP A 201 5.00 -7.74 -7.37
N THR A 202 3.75 -8.11 -7.59
CA THR A 202 3.21 -8.30 -8.93
C THR A 202 2.19 -7.20 -9.23
N LEU A 203 2.66 -6.00 -9.54
CA LEU A 203 1.76 -4.93 -9.98
C LEU A 203 1.10 -5.27 -11.32
N ALA A 204 -0.05 -4.67 -11.65
CA ALA A 204 -0.69 -4.75 -12.96
C ALA A 204 -0.80 -6.20 -13.52
N PRO A 205 -1.79 -7.01 -13.10
CA PRO A 205 -1.98 -8.40 -13.54
C PRO A 205 -1.88 -8.64 -15.05
N GLY A 206 -2.34 -7.68 -15.85
CA GLY A 206 -2.28 -7.76 -17.32
C GLY A 206 -0.86 -7.69 -17.90
N LEU A 207 0.13 -7.23 -17.14
CA LEU A 207 1.53 -7.09 -17.57
C LEU A 207 2.45 -8.08 -16.88
N PHE A 208 2.29 -8.30 -15.57
CA PHE A 208 3.21 -9.13 -14.78
C PHE A 208 2.59 -10.44 -14.26
N GLY A 209 1.35 -10.75 -14.65
CA GLY A 209 0.65 -11.97 -14.26
C GLY A 209 0.06 -11.91 -12.85
N PHE A 210 -0.27 -13.07 -12.28
CA PHE A 210 -0.91 -13.17 -10.96
C PHE A 210 0.05 -13.53 -9.82
N GLY A 211 1.35 -13.36 -10.06
CA GLY A 211 2.40 -13.57 -9.07
C GLY A 211 2.50 -15.01 -8.56
N LEU A 212 3.02 -15.14 -7.34
CA LEU A 212 3.17 -16.41 -6.64
C LEU A 212 1.82 -17.12 -6.44
N SER A 213 1.89 -18.45 -6.43
CA SER A 213 0.76 -19.35 -6.30
C SER A 213 1.11 -20.56 -5.43
N GLY A 214 0.12 -21.30 -4.96
CA GLY A 214 0.33 -22.52 -4.18
C GLY A 214 -0.47 -22.53 -2.88
N GLN A 215 -0.19 -23.50 -2.01
CA GLN A 215 -0.96 -23.75 -0.78
C GLN A 215 -0.11 -23.67 0.49
N ALA A 216 1.20 -23.55 0.38
CA ALA A 216 2.10 -23.52 1.54
C ALA A 216 2.04 -22.21 2.35
N GLY A 217 1.51 -21.12 1.80
CA GLY A 217 1.51 -19.79 2.41
C GLY A 217 2.94 -19.27 2.62
N ILE A 218 3.23 -18.75 3.80
CA ILE A 218 4.59 -18.39 4.21
C ILE A 218 5.28 -19.64 4.82
N PRO A 219 6.36 -20.17 4.23
CA PRO A 219 7.00 -21.38 4.76
C PRO A 219 7.54 -21.15 6.18
N ARG A 220 7.36 -22.14 7.07
CA ARG A 220 7.82 -22.07 8.47
C ARG A 220 9.34 -21.87 8.60
N GLU A 221 10.11 -22.29 7.60
CA GLU A 221 11.56 -22.14 7.58
C GLU A 221 11.97 -20.66 7.57
N LEU A 222 11.15 -19.78 7.00
CA LEU A 222 11.40 -18.32 7.00
C LEU A 222 11.29 -17.72 8.40
N CYS A 223 10.66 -18.38 9.38
CA CYS A 223 10.61 -17.91 10.77
C CYS A 223 12.02 -17.69 11.37
N LYS A 224 13.06 -18.32 10.81
CA LYS A 224 14.46 -18.18 11.27
C LYS A 224 15.11 -16.83 10.91
N LEU A 225 14.48 -16.03 10.06
CA LEU A 225 15.00 -14.75 9.56
C LEU A 225 14.92 -13.64 10.61
N SER A 226 15.74 -13.74 11.66
CA SER A 226 15.70 -12.83 12.82
C SER A 226 16.14 -11.39 12.52
N LYS A 227 16.90 -11.17 11.45
CA LYS A 227 17.35 -9.85 10.96
C LYS A 227 16.37 -9.18 9.99
N LEU A 228 15.31 -9.89 9.58
CA LEU A 228 14.32 -9.37 8.65
C LEU A 228 13.59 -8.16 9.25
N LYS A 229 13.66 -7.03 8.57
CA LYS A 229 13.00 -5.77 8.94
C LYS A 229 11.78 -5.49 8.09
N THR A 230 11.85 -5.87 6.82
CA THR A 230 10.80 -5.61 5.85
C THR A 230 10.46 -6.89 5.09
N PHE A 231 9.19 -7.26 5.11
CA PHE A 231 8.60 -8.33 4.30
C PHE A 231 7.39 -7.73 3.58
N VAL A 232 7.53 -7.50 2.27
CA VAL A 232 6.49 -6.87 1.46
C VAL A 232 6.16 -7.78 0.28
N MET A 233 4.90 -8.20 0.24
CA MET A 233 4.37 -9.05 -0.81
C MET A 233 3.02 -8.53 -1.29
N ARG A 234 2.99 -7.94 -2.49
CA ARG A 234 1.78 -7.33 -3.04
C ARG A 234 1.28 -8.07 -4.27
N TYR A 235 -0.03 -8.30 -4.27
CA TYR A 235 -0.77 -8.87 -5.40
C TYR A 235 -0.31 -10.28 -5.77
N HIS A 236 -0.48 -11.21 -4.83
CA HIS A 236 -0.31 -12.65 -5.01
C HIS A 236 -1.61 -13.41 -4.69
N PRO A 237 -2.70 -13.16 -5.45
CA PRO A 237 -4.04 -13.66 -5.10
C PRO A 237 -4.17 -15.19 -5.12
N ASN A 238 -3.23 -15.89 -5.76
CA ASN A 238 -3.21 -17.34 -5.88
C ASN A 238 -2.33 -18.04 -4.84
N LEU A 239 -1.61 -17.30 -4.00
CA LEU A 239 -0.85 -17.88 -2.90
C LEU A 239 -1.77 -18.05 -1.70
N SER A 240 -2.18 -19.28 -1.47
CA SER A 240 -3.01 -19.70 -0.34
C SER A 240 -2.16 -20.39 0.74
N GLY A 241 -2.75 -20.66 1.90
CA GLY A 241 -2.04 -21.10 3.11
C GLY A 241 -1.96 -20.00 4.16
N GLY A 242 -1.44 -20.32 5.34
CA GLY A 242 -1.47 -19.42 6.49
C GLY A 242 -0.16 -18.71 6.79
N ILE A 243 -0.22 -17.82 7.79
CA ILE A 243 0.98 -17.31 8.47
C ILE A 243 1.37 -18.36 9.53
N PRO A 244 2.63 -18.84 9.56
CA PRO A 244 3.04 -19.88 10.49
C PRO A 244 3.05 -19.36 11.94
N ASN A 245 2.73 -20.22 12.91
CA ASN A 245 2.73 -19.84 14.33
C ASN A 245 4.11 -19.40 14.86
N CYS A 246 5.20 -19.78 14.19
CA CYS A 246 6.57 -19.38 14.57
C CYS A 246 6.99 -17.99 14.08
N ILE A 247 6.06 -17.19 13.54
CA ILE A 247 6.37 -15.90 12.91
C ILE A 247 7.06 -14.91 13.88
N ASP A 248 6.94 -15.13 15.19
CA ASP A 248 7.66 -14.40 16.23
C ASP A 248 9.18 -14.58 16.21
N GLY A 249 9.71 -15.50 15.39
CA GLY A 249 11.12 -15.57 15.06
C GLY A 249 11.64 -14.35 14.27
N TRP A 250 10.76 -13.56 13.63
CA TRP A 250 11.09 -12.30 12.95
C TRP A 250 11.31 -11.14 13.93
N ARG A 251 12.28 -11.29 14.84
CA ARG A 251 12.48 -10.37 15.98
C ARG A 251 12.76 -8.91 15.58
N SER A 252 13.29 -8.67 14.39
CA SER A 252 13.62 -7.31 13.89
C SER A 252 12.55 -6.72 12.98
N ILE A 253 11.43 -7.40 12.73
CA ILE A 253 10.45 -6.95 11.74
C ILE A 253 9.79 -5.64 12.16
N GLU A 254 9.81 -4.68 11.26
CA GLU A 254 9.19 -3.36 11.41
C GLU A 254 8.01 -3.19 10.43
N ASP A 255 8.08 -3.83 9.26
CA ASP A 255 7.10 -3.71 8.19
C ASP A 255 6.74 -5.10 7.62
N PHE A 256 5.53 -5.57 7.93
CA PHE A 256 4.99 -6.83 7.43
C PHE A 256 3.73 -6.56 6.58
N GLN A 257 3.87 -6.73 5.27
CA GLN A 257 2.80 -6.53 4.30
C GLN A 257 2.63 -7.75 3.41
N PHE A 258 1.42 -8.29 3.39
CA PHE A 258 0.95 -9.26 2.42
C PHE A 258 -0.48 -8.91 2.01
N PHE A 259 -0.68 -8.25 0.86
CA PHE A 259 -2.02 -7.81 0.46
C PHE A 259 -2.29 -7.93 -1.04
N ASN A 260 -3.54 -8.25 -1.41
CA ASN A 260 -3.94 -8.50 -2.80
C ASN A 260 -4.92 -7.48 -3.39
N GLY A 261 -5.10 -6.33 -2.73
CA GLY A 261 -6.05 -5.31 -3.17
C GLY A 261 -5.63 -3.89 -2.80
N GLY A 262 -6.24 -2.91 -3.47
CA GLY A 262 -5.94 -1.49 -3.28
C GLY A 262 -5.00 -0.94 -4.37
N ASP A 263 -5.07 0.37 -4.61
CA ASP A 263 -3.99 1.10 -5.27
C ASP A 263 -2.71 1.07 -4.40
N GLU A 264 -1.58 1.60 -4.89
CA GLU A 264 -0.29 1.63 -4.16
C GLU A 264 -0.35 2.27 -2.76
N ASN A 265 -1.48 2.91 -2.41
CA ASN A 265 -1.73 3.57 -1.13
C ASN A 265 -2.80 2.89 -0.26
N GLY A 266 -3.39 1.76 -0.70
CA GLY A 266 -4.49 1.09 -0.01
C GLY A 266 -5.72 1.99 0.17
N ARG A 267 -5.94 2.94 -0.74
CA ARG A 267 -7.00 3.96 -0.65
C ARG A 267 -8.21 3.63 -1.51
N ASP A 268 -8.04 2.87 -2.58
CA ASP A 268 -9.13 2.53 -3.49
C ASP A 268 -9.21 1.03 -3.76
N PHE A 269 -10.20 0.37 -3.14
CA PHE A 269 -10.51 -1.05 -3.32
C PHE A 269 -11.62 -1.30 -4.37
N SER A 270 -11.97 -0.29 -5.18
CA SER A 270 -13.03 -0.37 -6.20
C SER A 270 -12.70 -1.27 -7.40
N LEU A 271 -11.44 -1.69 -7.55
CA LEU A 271 -11.05 -2.66 -8.57
C LEU A 271 -11.67 -4.03 -8.25
N LYS A 272 -12.49 -4.55 -9.18
CA LYS A 272 -13.04 -5.91 -9.14
C LYS A 272 -11.92 -6.92 -8.93
N GLN A 273 -11.81 -7.46 -7.72
CA GLN A 273 -10.82 -8.49 -7.41
C GLN A 273 -11.24 -9.83 -8.04
N PRO A 274 -10.30 -10.59 -8.64
CA PRO A 274 -10.57 -11.93 -9.16
C PRO A 274 -10.92 -12.89 -8.02
N ALA A 275 -11.61 -13.98 -8.35
CA ALA A 275 -12.18 -14.94 -7.41
C ALA A 275 -11.18 -15.79 -6.57
N ALA A 276 -9.87 -15.50 -6.63
CA ALA A 276 -8.82 -16.23 -5.89
C ALA A 276 -8.46 -15.54 -4.57
N THR A 277 -8.23 -16.35 -3.53
CA THR A 277 -8.56 -16.05 -2.12
C THR A 277 -7.40 -15.58 -1.24
N GLY A 278 -6.18 -15.41 -1.79
CA GLY A 278 -4.99 -15.00 -1.01
C GLY A 278 -4.69 -15.94 0.15
N LEU A 279 -3.96 -15.44 1.16
CA LEU A 279 -3.66 -16.21 2.37
C LEU A 279 -4.95 -16.54 3.15
N THR A 280 -4.96 -17.69 3.80
CA THR A 280 -6.08 -18.28 4.54
C THR A 280 -5.69 -18.60 5.99
N GLY A 281 -6.58 -19.25 6.73
CA GLY A 281 -6.33 -19.63 8.12
C GLY A 281 -6.63 -18.50 9.12
N VAL A 282 -6.08 -18.61 10.31
CA VAL A 282 -6.27 -17.63 11.41
C VAL A 282 -5.01 -16.79 11.59
N LEU A 283 -5.17 -15.56 12.08
CA LEU A 283 -4.03 -14.75 12.50
C LEU A 283 -3.41 -15.37 13.77
N PRO A 284 -2.13 -15.78 13.75
CA PRO A 284 -1.53 -16.43 14.92
C PRO A 284 -1.26 -15.42 16.03
N ALA A 285 -1.49 -15.81 17.28
CA ALA A 285 -1.30 -14.95 18.45
C ALA A 285 0.17 -14.49 18.62
N SER A 286 1.12 -15.24 18.06
CA SER A 286 2.55 -14.93 18.05
C SER A 286 2.89 -13.65 17.28
N LEU A 287 2.01 -13.14 16.40
CA LEU A 287 2.16 -11.79 15.84
C LEU A 287 2.32 -10.73 16.94
N GLY A 288 1.66 -10.90 18.09
CA GLY A 288 1.78 -10.02 19.25
C GLY A 288 3.15 -10.01 19.95
N ASN A 289 4.08 -10.85 19.51
CA ASN A 289 5.47 -10.87 20.01
C ASN A 289 6.41 -9.99 19.18
N LEU A 290 5.98 -9.46 18.04
CA LEU A 290 6.78 -8.64 17.13
C LEU A 290 6.91 -7.19 17.62
N LYS A 291 7.67 -6.95 18.70
CA LYS A 291 7.70 -5.66 19.42
C LYS A 291 8.17 -4.45 18.60
N ASN A 292 8.90 -4.68 17.52
CA ASN A 292 9.37 -3.63 16.60
C ASN A 292 8.38 -3.33 15.47
N LEU A 293 7.28 -4.09 15.36
CA LEU A 293 6.34 -3.96 14.25
C LEU A 293 5.64 -2.60 14.28
N ARG A 294 5.73 -1.88 13.15
CA ARG A 294 5.11 -0.57 12.92
C ARG A 294 3.98 -0.67 11.90
N VAL A 295 4.12 -1.53 10.90
CA VAL A 295 3.13 -1.72 9.85
C VAL A 295 2.75 -3.19 9.76
N LEU A 296 1.47 -3.49 9.95
CA LEU A 296 0.86 -4.77 9.64
C LEU A 296 -0.23 -4.57 8.60
N ASN A 297 0.02 -5.02 7.37
CA ASN A 297 -0.96 -4.94 6.28
C ASN A 297 -1.23 -6.33 5.71
N LEU A 298 -2.40 -6.88 6.02
CA LEU A 298 -2.85 -8.18 5.56
C LEU A 298 -4.17 -8.07 4.77
N ALA A 299 -4.42 -6.91 4.17
CA ALA A 299 -5.68 -6.61 3.50
C ALA A 299 -5.93 -7.49 2.26
N ALA A 300 -7.19 -7.71 1.90
CA ALA A 300 -7.59 -8.48 0.72
C ALA A 300 -6.99 -9.90 0.70
N ASN A 301 -7.23 -10.65 1.76
CA ASN A 301 -6.94 -12.08 1.88
C ASN A 301 -8.21 -12.81 2.34
N SER A 302 -8.09 -14.08 2.74
CA SER A 302 -9.18 -14.88 3.27
C SER A 302 -8.92 -15.33 4.72
N PHE A 303 -8.24 -14.50 5.52
CA PHE A 303 -8.05 -14.76 6.94
C PHE A 303 -9.40 -14.80 7.66
N GLY A 304 -9.63 -15.86 8.44
CA GLY A 304 -10.78 -16.06 9.30
C GLY A 304 -10.41 -16.05 10.77
N GLY A 305 -11.33 -16.50 11.63
CA GLY A 305 -11.13 -16.48 13.08
C GLY A 305 -11.22 -15.08 13.66
N VAL A 306 -10.65 -14.88 14.85
CA VAL A 306 -10.69 -13.60 15.57
C VAL A 306 -9.40 -12.81 15.41
N ILE A 307 -9.47 -11.49 15.56
CA ILE A 307 -8.29 -10.64 15.69
C ILE A 307 -7.61 -10.95 17.03
N PRO A 308 -6.33 -11.38 17.08
CA PRO A 308 -5.67 -11.70 18.34
C PRO A 308 -5.52 -10.46 19.23
N THR A 309 -5.92 -10.58 20.50
CA THR A 309 -5.79 -9.49 21.48
C THR A 309 -4.32 -9.12 21.75
N SER A 310 -3.40 -10.06 21.54
CA SER A 310 -1.95 -9.87 21.68
C SER A 310 -1.39 -8.76 20.77
N LEU A 311 -2.06 -8.45 19.65
CA LEU A 311 -1.70 -7.32 18.79
C LEU A 311 -1.79 -5.97 19.53
N GLY A 312 -2.67 -5.85 20.52
CA GLY A 312 -2.78 -4.65 21.36
C GLY A 312 -1.59 -4.42 22.30
N SER A 313 -0.64 -5.36 22.38
CA SER A 313 0.61 -5.21 23.13
C SER A 313 1.75 -4.55 22.33
N LEU A 314 1.54 -4.32 21.03
CA LEU A 314 2.56 -3.81 20.11
C LEU A 314 2.52 -2.27 20.03
N THR A 315 3.00 -1.59 21.06
CA THR A 315 2.90 -0.12 21.19
C THR A 315 3.62 0.68 20.11
N SER A 316 4.49 0.03 19.32
CA SER A 316 5.16 0.61 18.15
C SER A 316 4.28 0.66 16.88
N LEU A 317 3.14 -0.05 16.87
CA LEU A 317 2.25 -0.10 15.71
C LEU A 317 1.71 1.28 15.35
N GLN A 318 1.78 1.56 14.05
CA GLN A 318 1.29 2.76 13.38
C GLN A 318 0.16 2.40 12.42
N THR A 319 0.27 1.26 11.73
CA THR A 319 -0.73 0.81 10.77
C THR A 319 -1.17 -0.61 11.07
N ILE A 320 -2.48 -0.80 11.20
CA ILE A 320 -3.15 -2.10 11.13
C ILE A 320 -4.15 -2.03 9.97
N ASP A 321 -3.87 -2.76 8.91
CA ASP A 321 -4.79 -2.92 7.78
C ASP A 321 -5.13 -4.41 7.61
N LEU A 322 -6.35 -4.77 8.00
CA LEU A 322 -6.91 -6.12 7.89
C LEU A 322 -8.18 -6.11 7.02
N ALA A 323 -8.38 -5.06 6.22
CA ALA A 323 -9.57 -4.89 5.40
C ALA A 323 -9.76 -6.07 4.42
N MET A 324 -11.01 -6.32 4.02
CA MET A 324 -11.37 -7.32 3.01
C MET A 324 -10.87 -8.72 3.36
N ASN A 325 -11.17 -9.19 4.57
CA ASN A 325 -10.91 -10.56 5.02
C ASN A 325 -12.24 -11.22 5.45
N ARG A 326 -12.16 -12.38 6.11
CA ARG A 326 -13.30 -13.09 6.69
C ARG A 326 -13.22 -13.11 8.22
N LEU A 327 -12.57 -12.11 8.82
CA LEU A 327 -12.35 -12.02 10.26
C LEU A 327 -13.70 -11.86 10.99
N THR A 328 -13.81 -12.50 12.14
CA THR A 328 -14.99 -12.57 13.00
C THR A 328 -14.65 -12.11 14.42
N GLY A 329 -15.65 -12.07 15.30
CA GLY A 329 -15.45 -11.65 16.68
C GLY A 329 -15.51 -10.14 16.84
N LYS A 330 -15.07 -9.68 18.02
CA LYS A 330 -15.05 -8.26 18.39
C LYS A 330 -13.72 -7.60 18.03
N ILE A 331 -13.74 -6.28 17.87
CA ILE A 331 -12.53 -5.47 17.86
C ILE A 331 -11.87 -5.56 19.26
N PRO A 332 -10.57 -5.92 19.38
CA PRO A 332 -9.92 -6.04 20.67
C PRO A 332 -9.92 -4.71 21.45
N VAL A 333 -10.29 -4.77 22.74
CA VAL A 333 -10.26 -3.59 23.62
C VAL A 333 -8.83 -3.08 23.85
N GLU A 334 -7.87 -4.00 23.73
CA GLU A 334 -6.43 -3.76 23.84
C GLU A 334 -5.91 -2.83 22.74
N PHE A 335 -6.63 -2.63 21.63
CA PHE A 335 -6.25 -1.63 20.62
C PHE A 335 -6.23 -0.21 21.17
N GLY A 336 -6.92 0.06 22.28
CA GLY A 336 -6.81 1.32 23.02
C GLY A 336 -5.44 1.59 23.65
N ASN A 337 -4.56 0.59 23.71
CA ASN A 337 -3.17 0.73 24.17
C ASN A 337 -2.23 1.26 23.06
N LEU A 338 -2.64 1.19 21.79
CA LEU A 338 -1.81 1.52 20.64
C LEU A 338 -1.77 3.03 20.39
N LYS A 339 -1.00 3.76 21.22
CA LYS A 339 -0.96 5.24 21.19
C LYS A 339 -0.38 5.83 19.90
N ASN A 340 0.45 5.06 19.20
CA ASN A 340 1.09 5.45 17.95
C ASN A 340 0.27 5.09 16.70
N LEU A 341 -0.89 4.44 16.87
CA LEU A 341 -1.72 3.98 15.77
C LEU A 341 -2.29 5.18 14.99
N THR A 342 -1.94 5.29 13.71
CA THR A 342 -2.41 6.31 12.77
C THR A 342 -3.45 5.75 11.80
N ILE A 343 -3.36 4.47 11.45
CA ILE A 343 -4.28 3.81 10.51
C ILE A 343 -4.82 2.53 11.13
N LEU A 344 -6.15 2.44 11.24
CA LEU A 344 -6.88 1.21 11.53
C LEU A 344 -7.93 0.97 10.45
N ARG A 345 -7.72 -0.06 9.63
CA ARG A 345 -8.69 -0.51 8.63
C ARG A 345 -9.11 -1.95 8.87
N LEU A 346 -10.40 -2.13 9.10
CA LEU A 346 -11.07 -3.41 9.29
C LEU A 346 -12.27 -3.57 8.33
N TYR A 347 -12.37 -2.67 7.33
CA TYR A 347 -13.41 -2.63 6.30
C TYR A 347 -13.69 -4.02 5.71
N LYS A 348 -14.96 -4.35 5.45
CA LYS A 348 -15.37 -5.57 4.73
C LYS A 348 -14.85 -6.85 5.39
N ASN A 349 -15.27 -7.07 6.62
CA ASN A 349 -15.05 -8.29 7.39
C ASN A 349 -16.40 -8.81 7.95
N ARG A 350 -16.37 -9.77 8.88
CA ARG A 350 -17.54 -10.30 9.58
C ARG A 350 -17.46 -9.98 11.08
N LEU A 351 -16.88 -8.83 11.44
CA LEU A 351 -16.75 -8.40 12.83
C LEU A 351 -18.12 -8.03 13.41
N TYR A 352 -18.31 -8.23 14.71
CA TYR A 352 -19.53 -7.90 15.42
C TYR A 352 -19.21 -7.33 16.81
N ALA A 353 -20.26 -7.03 17.60
CA ALA A 353 -20.20 -6.32 18.88
C ALA A 353 -20.00 -4.81 18.73
N GLU A 354 -20.00 -4.13 19.87
CA GLU A 354 -19.82 -2.69 19.97
C GLU A 354 -18.36 -2.28 19.71
N ILE A 355 -18.17 -1.05 19.22
CA ILE A 355 -16.83 -0.48 19.12
C ILE A 355 -16.30 -0.25 20.54
N PRO A 356 -15.10 -0.76 20.91
CA PRO A 356 -14.56 -0.55 22.24
C PRO A 356 -14.30 0.94 22.49
N THR A 357 -14.84 1.46 23.59
CA THR A 357 -14.65 2.87 24.01
C THR A 357 -13.18 3.25 24.17
N SER A 358 -12.31 2.27 24.46
CA SER A 358 -10.86 2.42 24.59
C SER A 358 -10.19 2.84 23.28
N LEU A 359 -10.81 2.59 22.11
CA LEU A 359 -10.26 2.99 20.81
C LEU A 359 -10.12 4.51 20.69
N GLY A 360 -10.97 5.27 21.39
CA GLY A 360 -10.86 6.73 21.52
C GLY A 360 -9.60 7.22 22.25
N ASN A 361 -8.79 6.30 22.81
CA ASN A 361 -7.51 6.64 23.45
C ASN A 361 -6.33 6.70 22.46
N SER A 362 -6.50 6.26 21.21
CA SER A 362 -5.47 6.28 20.16
C SER A 362 -5.44 7.65 19.47
N LYS A 363 -4.93 8.67 20.16
CA LYS A 363 -5.00 10.09 19.73
C LYS A 363 -4.22 10.40 18.44
N ALA A 364 -3.35 9.50 17.99
CA ALA A 364 -2.63 9.62 16.74
C ALA A 364 -3.46 9.18 15.52
N LEU A 365 -4.65 8.62 15.71
CA LEU A 365 -5.45 8.04 14.64
C LEU A 365 -5.88 9.08 13.60
N GLU A 366 -5.57 8.80 12.34
CA GLU A 366 -5.89 9.61 11.17
C GLU A 366 -6.94 8.93 10.28
N VAL A 367 -6.86 7.60 10.18
CA VAL A 367 -7.75 6.78 9.36
C VAL A 367 -8.38 5.70 10.24
N LEU A 368 -9.71 5.73 10.30
CA LEU A 368 -10.52 4.70 10.92
C LEU A 368 -11.57 4.21 9.93
N ASP A 369 -11.39 2.98 9.46
CA ASP A 369 -12.32 2.35 8.52
C ASP A 369 -12.83 1.03 9.08
N LEU A 370 -14.08 1.03 9.54
CA LEU A 370 -14.79 -0.12 10.10
C LEU A 370 -15.98 -0.54 9.22
N GLY A 371 -16.11 0.02 8.01
CA GLY A 371 -17.28 -0.16 7.17
C GLY A 371 -17.52 -1.61 6.73
N SER A 372 -18.72 -1.93 6.27
CA SER A 372 -19.12 -3.27 5.80
C SER A 372 -18.77 -4.39 6.79
N ASN A 373 -19.34 -4.31 7.99
CA ASN A 373 -19.21 -5.32 9.04
C ASN A 373 -20.58 -5.57 9.71
N GLY A 374 -20.60 -6.40 10.76
CA GLY A 374 -21.77 -6.61 11.61
C GLY A 374 -21.70 -5.89 12.95
N LEU A 375 -20.94 -4.78 13.06
CA LEU A 375 -20.82 -4.02 14.31
C LEU A 375 -22.17 -3.38 14.67
N TYR A 376 -22.46 -3.23 15.96
CA TYR A 376 -23.73 -2.68 16.44
C TYR A 376 -23.52 -1.81 17.68
N GLY A 377 -24.59 -1.20 18.19
CA GLY A 377 -24.53 -0.31 19.36
C GLY A 377 -24.48 1.16 18.97
N PRO A 378 -24.47 2.07 19.96
CA PRO A 378 -24.20 3.48 19.71
C PRO A 378 -22.73 3.68 19.32
N ILE A 379 -22.44 4.72 18.54
CA ILE A 379 -21.06 5.10 18.26
C ILE A 379 -20.48 5.77 19.54
N PRO A 380 -19.40 5.24 20.15
CA PRO A 380 -18.89 5.77 21.41
C PRO A 380 -18.45 7.24 21.35
N ASP A 381 -18.91 8.07 22.31
CA ASP A 381 -18.53 9.48 22.43
C ASP A 381 -17.01 9.73 22.41
N ARG A 382 -16.22 8.82 22.98
CA ARG A 382 -14.75 8.93 22.99
C ARG A 382 -14.11 8.90 21.60
N MET A 383 -14.76 8.28 20.61
CA MET A 383 -14.29 8.29 19.22
C MET A 383 -14.37 9.69 18.60
N TYR A 384 -15.27 10.52 19.11
CA TYR A 384 -15.40 11.91 18.71
C TYR A 384 -14.37 12.83 19.36
N ASN A 385 -13.44 12.26 20.13
CA ASN A 385 -12.29 12.95 20.69
C ASN A 385 -10.98 12.49 20.02
N LEU A 386 -11.03 12.15 18.73
CA LEU A 386 -9.87 11.81 17.92
C LEU A 386 -9.48 13.02 17.05
N PRO A 387 -8.45 13.80 17.44
CA PRO A 387 -8.22 15.13 16.88
C PRO A 387 -7.66 15.14 15.46
N LYS A 388 -7.00 14.03 15.04
CA LYS A 388 -6.29 13.91 13.76
C LYS A 388 -7.05 13.12 12.69
N VAL A 389 -8.27 12.65 12.99
CA VAL A 389 -9.01 11.82 12.05
C VAL A 389 -9.39 12.65 10.81
N ARG A 390 -8.97 12.15 9.66
CA ARG A 390 -9.32 12.66 8.32
C ARG A 390 -10.22 11.71 7.54
N LEU A 391 -10.28 10.43 7.92
CA LEU A 391 -11.19 9.45 7.34
C LEU A 391 -11.87 8.67 8.47
N LEU A 392 -13.18 8.82 8.58
CA LEU A 392 -14.04 8.02 9.46
C LEU A 392 -15.09 7.31 8.61
N ARG A 393 -14.93 5.99 8.46
CA ARG A 393 -15.88 5.14 7.73
C ARG A 393 -16.47 4.11 8.69
N LEU A 394 -17.78 4.21 8.87
CA LEU A 394 -18.61 3.32 9.69
C LEU A 394 -19.77 2.76 8.86
N ASP A 395 -19.74 2.95 7.54
CA ASP A 395 -20.83 2.60 6.64
C ASP A 395 -21.13 1.09 6.65
N ASP A 396 -22.37 0.71 6.34
CA ASP A 396 -22.78 -0.70 6.18
C ASP A 396 -22.47 -1.54 7.43
N ASN A 397 -23.11 -1.13 8.53
CA ASN A 397 -23.07 -1.75 9.85
C ASN A 397 -24.47 -1.69 10.49
N ARG A 398 -24.57 -1.90 11.80
CA ARG A 398 -25.82 -1.87 12.57
C ARG A 398 -25.77 -0.84 13.71
N PHE A 399 -25.07 0.27 13.52
CA PHE A 399 -25.01 1.35 14.51
C PHE A 399 -26.36 2.04 14.66
N TRP A 400 -26.72 2.41 15.87
CA TRP A 400 -27.98 3.08 16.19
C TRP A 400 -27.76 4.26 17.15
N GLY A 401 -28.83 5.02 17.40
CA GLY A 401 -28.76 6.21 18.26
C GLY A 401 -28.38 7.46 17.47
N PRO A 402 -28.34 8.62 18.15
CA PRO A 402 -27.98 9.88 17.53
C PRO A 402 -26.51 9.89 17.13
N LEU A 403 -26.17 10.68 16.12
CA LEU A 403 -24.80 11.14 15.96
C LEU A 403 -24.41 11.92 17.23
N PRO A 404 -23.42 11.48 18.00
CA PRO A 404 -23.04 12.13 19.24
C PRO A 404 -22.35 13.48 18.97
N ARG A 405 -22.38 14.31 20.01
CA ARG A 405 -22.02 15.73 19.97
C ARG A 405 -20.50 15.85 20.03
N GLY A 406 -19.84 16.16 18.92
CA GLY A 406 -18.38 16.11 18.84
C GLY A 406 -17.73 17.43 18.46
N ASP A 407 -17.37 18.27 19.44
CA ASP A 407 -16.59 19.50 19.19
C ASP A 407 -15.09 19.21 18.88
N TYR A 408 -14.64 17.95 19.04
CA TYR A 408 -13.21 17.57 19.03
C TYR A 408 -12.82 16.56 17.95
N LEU A 409 -13.77 15.98 17.20
CA LEU A 409 -13.49 15.00 16.15
C LEU A 409 -12.88 15.71 14.96
N GLY A 410 -11.70 15.27 14.51
CA GLY A 410 -11.01 15.93 13.40
C GLY A 410 -10.75 17.42 13.67
N ARG A 411 -10.59 17.84 14.94
CA ARG A 411 -10.44 19.26 15.32
C ARG A 411 -9.26 19.96 14.64
N ASP A 412 -8.29 19.20 14.14
CA ASP A 412 -7.25 19.76 13.29
C ASP A 412 -7.88 20.29 11.98
N LEU A 413 -8.16 21.60 11.96
CA LEU A 413 -8.78 22.27 10.81
C LEU A 413 -7.86 22.33 9.58
N SER A 414 -6.59 21.91 9.70
CA SER A 414 -5.68 21.81 8.56
C SER A 414 -5.94 20.58 7.69
N ILE A 415 -6.71 19.61 8.19
CA ILE A 415 -7.06 18.38 7.47
C ILE A 415 -8.55 18.36 7.12
N GLN A 416 -8.88 17.88 5.91
CA GLN A 416 -10.26 17.65 5.50
C GLN A 416 -10.75 16.32 6.05
N LEU A 417 -11.95 16.31 6.66
CA LEU A 417 -12.59 15.11 7.16
C LEU A 417 -13.57 14.52 6.14
N VAL A 418 -13.38 13.24 5.82
CA VAL A 418 -14.34 12.40 5.10
C VAL A 418 -15.04 11.52 6.13
N MET A 419 -16.36 11.71 6.25
CA MET A 419 -17.20 10.97 7.18
C MET A 419 -18.29 10.21 6.42
N ASN A 420 -18.26 8.89 6.52
CA ASN A 420 -19.28 8.03 5.95
C ASN A 420 -19.88 7.14 7.04
N VAL A 421 -21.16 7.34 7.30
CA VAL A 421 -21.96 6.57 8.26
C VAL A 421 -23.20 5.95 7.60
N SER A 422 -23.24 5.94 6.27
CA SER A 422 -24.34 5.39 5.48
C SER A 422 -24.67 3.94 5.85
N TRP A 423 -25.87 3.49 5.52
CA TRP A 423 -26.29 2.09 5.65
C TRP A 423 -26.15 1.58 7.11
N ASN A 424 -26.68 2.37 8.06
CA ASN A 424 -26.80 2.04 9.48
C ASN A 424 -28.24 2.29 9.97
N PHE A 425 -28.49 2.12 11.27
CA PHE A 425 -29.77 2.38 11.94
C PHE A 425 -29.73 3.64 12.83
N LEU A 426 -28.94 4.65 12.44
CA LEU A 426 -28.84 5.92 13.17
C LEU A 426 -30.19 6.64 13.21
N ASP A 427 -30.44 7.40 14.27
CA ASP A 427 -31.68 8.16 14.49
C ASP A 427 -31.40 9.51 15.18
N GLY A 428 -32.44 10.14 15.73
CA GLY A 428 -32.33 11.44 16.40
C GLY A 428 -32.20 12.62 15.44
N PRO A 429 -32.04 13.87 15.93
CA PRO A 429 -31.97 15.06 15.08
C PRO A 429 -30.57 15.29 14.48
N LEU A 430 -30.51 15.71 13.21
CA LEU A 430 -29.26 16.09 12.54
C LEU A 430 -28.89 17.53 12.88
N ASN A 431 -28.00 17.71 13.85
CA ASN A 431 -27.53 19.04 14.25
C ASN A 431 -26.16 19.37 13.61
N PHE A 432 -26.19 20.06 12.47
CA PHE A 432 -24.98 20.48 11.76
C PHE A 432 -24.03 21.35 12.60
N ARG A 433 -24.51 22.03 13.65
CA ARG A 433 -23.64 22.84 14.54
C ARG A 433 -22.70 21.98 15.39
N GLN A 434 -23.04 20.72 15.60
CA GLN A 434 -22.29 19.77 16.43
C GLN A 434 -21.38 18.86 15.59
N LEU A 435 -21.39 19.03 14.27
CA LEU A 435 -20.49 18.31 13.37
C LEU A 435 -19.16 19.06 13.20
N PRO A 436 -18.05 18.34 12.96
CA PRO A 436 -16.77 18.96 12.68
C PRO A 436 -16.82 19.91 11.47
N LYS A 437 -16.33 21.13 11.66
CA LYS A 437 -16.42 22.20 10.64
C LYS A 437 -15.53 21.96 9.42
N ASN A 438 -14.52 21.11 9.54
CA ASN A 438 -13.60 20.71 8.47
C ASN A 438 -14.07 19.50 7.66
N ILE A 439 -15.32 19.04 7.85
CA ILE A 439 -15.90 18.01 6.99
C ILE A 439 -15.93 18.49 5.55
N ALA A 440 -15.25 17.75 4.69
CA ALA A 440 -15.28 17.91 3.24
C ALA A 440 -16.28 16.95 2.59
N GLU A 441 -16.50 15.77 3.17
CA GLU A 441 -17.46 14.80 2.65
C GLU A 441 -18.29 14.22 3.78
N LEU A 442 -19.62 14.33 3.66
CA LEU A 442 -20.58 13.76 4.60
C LEU A 442 -21.52 12.82 3.86
N ARG A 443 -21.47 11.53 4.21
CA ARG A 443 -22.38 10.51 3.66
C ARG A 443 -23.17 9.84 4.78
N MET A 444 -24.50 9.90 4.64
CA MET A 444 -25.50 9.43 5.59
C MET A 444 -26.74 8.88 4.85
N SER A 445 -26.53 8.04 3.84
CA SER A 445 -27.63 7.34 3.14
C SER A 445 -28.13 6.11 3.91
N THR A 446 -29.33 5.59 3.63
CA THR A 446 -29.90 4.40 4.34
C THR A 446 -30.46 3.33 3.40
N GLN A 447 -30.43 2.05 3.80
CA GLN A 447 -31.24 0.99 3.16
C GLN A 447 -32.45 0.85 4.08
N ASN A 448 -33.63 1.24 3.59
CA ASN A 448 -34.91 1.07 4.30
C ASN A 448 -35.24 2.11 5.41
N GLY A 449 -34.89 3.38 5.20
CA GLY A 449 -35.63 4.54 5.73
C GLY A 449 -35.72 4.69 7.24
N ARG A 450 -34.69 4.33 8.02
CA ARG A 450 -34.72 4.44 9.49
C ARG A 450 -34.07 5.69 10.08
N MET A 451 -33.33 6.47 9.30
CA MET A 451 -32.87 7.79 9.75
C MET A 451 -34.03 8.78 9.69
N ALA A 452 -34.81 8.84 10.76
CA ALA A 452 -35.89 9.80 10.95
C ALA A 452 -35.34 11.18 11.36
N PHE A 453 -34.57 11.84 10.50
CA PHE A 453 -34.30 13.27 10.69
C PHE A 453 -35.52 14.05 10.19
N THR A 454 -36.07 14.93 11.01
CA THR A 454 -37.14 15.84 10.59
C THR A 454 -36.55 16.97 9.74
N GLY A 455 -36.55 16.77 8.42
CA GLY A 455 -36.10 17.75 7.43
C GLY A 455 -34.64 18.20 7.56
N LEU A 456 -34.24 19.11 6.68
CA LEU A 456 -32.86 19.61 6.63
C LEU A 456 -32.79 21.01 7.28
N SER A 457 -32.05 21.14 8.38
CA SER A 457 -31.89 22.43 9.07
C SER A 457 -31.09 23.44 8.22
N PRO A 458 -31.50 24.73 8.17
CA PRO A 458 -30.73 25.79 7.53
C PRO A 458 -29.30 25.96 8.07
N THR A 459 -29.02 25.40 9.25
CA THR A 459 -27.68 25.42 9.86
C THR A 459 -26.66 24.60 9.10
N ILE A 460 -27.02 23.87 8.04
CA ILE A 460 -26.05 23.15 7.18
C ILE A 460 -24.98 24.09 6.60
N SER A 461 -25.30 25.37 6.40
CA SER A 461 -24.35 26.38 5.94
C SER A 461 -23.20 26.67 6.90
N VAL A 462 -23.22 26.17 8.14
CA VAL A 462 -22.04 26.24 9.02
C VAL A 462 -20.88 25.36 8.53
N LEU A 463 -21.16 24.35 7.71
CA LEU A 463 -20.16 23.43 7.14
C LEU A 463 -19.56 23.99 5.85
N GLN A 464 -18.84 25.11 5.98
CA GLN A 464 -18.27 25.84 4.84
C GLN A 464 -17.21 25.04 4.05
N SER A 465 -16.60 24.01 4.65
CA SER A 465 -15.66 23.11 3.97
C SER A 465 -16.32 22.00 3.16
N LEU A 466 -17.65 21.82 3.27
CA LEU A 466 -18.35 20.69 2.67
C LEU A 466 -18.33 20.76 1.14
N ARG A 467 -17.87 19.67 0.53
CA ARG A 467 -17.80 19.45 -0.92
C ARG A 467 -18.79 18.40 -1.39
N VAL A 468 -18.93 17.31 -0.63
CA VAL A 468 -19.82 16.20 -0.97
C VAL A 468 -20.82 15.99 0.16
N LEU A 469 -22.11 15.98 -0.19
CA LEU A 469 -23.20 15.65 0.72
C LEU A 469 -24.03 14.51 0.12
N ASP A 470 -24.18 13.42 0.85
CA ASP A 470 -25.06 12.31 0.46
C ASP A 470 -26.02 12.01 1.60
N LEU A 471 -27.28 12.39 1.42
CA LEU A 471 -28.41 12.07 2.30
C LEU A 471 -29.47 11.26 1.53
N SER A 472 -29.06 10.53 0.49
CA SER A 472 -29.98 9.76 -0.34
C SER A 472 -30.63 8.59 0.40
N GLN A 473 -31.77 8.11 -0.11
CA GLN A 473 -32.49 6.96 0.44
C GLN A 473 -32.84 7.13 1.92
N ASN A 474 -33.34 8.31 2.26
CA ASN A 474 -33.84 8.63 3.59
C ASN A 474 -35.36 8.90 3.53
N GLN A 475 -35.96 9.31 4.65
CA GLN A 475 -37.34 9.77 4.73
C GLN A 475 -37.41 11.26 5.08
N LEU A 476 -36.46 12.07 4.57
CA LEU A 476 -36.38 13.50 4.88
C LEU A 476 -37.52 14.25 4.20
N THR A 477 -38.17 15.14 4.95
CA THR A 477 -39.32 15.93 4.50
C THR A 477 -39.04 17.44 4.56
N GLY A 478 -39.97 18.24 4.05
CA GLY A 478 -39.90 19.70 4.13
C GLY A 478 -39.08 20.34 3.01
N LYS A 479 -38.83 21.64 3.14
CA LYS A 479 -38.15 22.44 2.10
C LYS A 479 -36.64 22.33 2.19
N LEU A 480 -35.98 22.32 1.03
CA LEU A 480 -34.54 22.50 0.95
C LEU A 480 -34.15 23.92 1.41
N PRO A 481 -33.21 24.10 2.36
CA PRO A 481 -32.80 25.42 2.83
C PRO A 481 -32.19 26.28 1.73
N SER A 482 -32.60 27.54 1.64
CA SER A 482 -31.97 28.52 0.74
C SER A 482 -30.49 28.76 1.07
N THR A 483 -30.07 28.44 2.30
CA THR A 483 -28.68 28.57 2.77
C THR A 483 -27.69 27.64 2.05
N PHE A 484 -28.16 26.68 1.23
CA PHE A 484 -27.30 26.00 0.25
C PHE A 484 -26.61 26.99 -0.71
N ASN A 485 -27.23 28.14 -0.98
CA ASN A 485 -26.64 29.20 -1.79
C ASN A 485 -25.38 29.82 -1.14
N ASP A 486 -25.24 29.70 0.17
CA ASP A 486 -24.13 30.26 0.96
C ASP A 486 -22.97 29.26 1.15
N MET A 487 -22.97 28.14 0.40
CA MET A 487 -21.99 27.05 0.51
C MET A 487 -21.13 26.95 -0.76
N PRO A 488 -20.06 27.77 -0.88
CA PRO A 488 -19.32 27.94 -2.14
C PRO A 488 -18.47 26.71 -2.53
N ASN A 489 -18.12 25.85 -1.57
CA ASN A 489 -17.29 24.67 -1.81
C ASN A 489 -18.10 23.42 -2.21
N LEU A 490 -19.43 23.47 -2.12
CA LEU A 490 -20.30 22.33 -2.39
C LEU A 490 -20.26 21.96 -3.87
N GLN A 491 -19.93 20.71 -4.19
CA GLN A 491 -19.67 20.21 -5.55
C GLN A 491 -20.60 19.06 -5.93
N GLU A 492 -20.89 18.17 -5.00
CA GLU A 492 -21.74 16.99 -5.20
C GLU A 492 -22.77 16.91 -4.09
N VAL A 493 -24.03 16.74 -4.48
CA VAL A 493 -25.16 16.62 -3.57
C VAL A 493 -26.05 15.47 -4.03
N ASN A 494 -26.23 14.46 -3.20
CA ASN A 494 -27.18 13.40 -3.44
C ASN A 494 -28.28 13.45 -2.37
N LEU A 495 -29.47 13.87 -2.77
CA LEU A 495 -30.68 13.90 -1.94
C LEU A 495 -31.77 12.99 -2.52
N SER A 496 -31.41 12.09 -3.44
CA SER A 496 -32.39 11.26 -4.12
C SER A 496 -33.12 10.32 -3.16
N ILE A 497 -34.35 9.96 -3.51
CA ILE A 497 -35.20 9.03 -2.74
C ILE A 497 -35.41 9.57 -1.32
N ASN A 498 -36.16 10.67 -1.23
CA ASN A 498 -36.61 11.38 -0.03
C ASN A 498 -38.04 11.93 -0.29
N ASP A 499 -38.59 12.76 0.61
CA ASP A 499 -39.89 13.44 0.44
C ASP A 499 -39.75 14.96 0.60
N PHE A 500 -38.69 15.53 0.01
CA PHE A 500 -38.51 16.99 -0.01
C PHE A 500 -39.53 17.68 -0.91
N GLU A 501 -39.90 18.91 -0.55
CA GLU A 501 -40.89 19.71 -1.26
C GLU A 501 -40.44 21.16 -1.51
N GLY A 502 -41.11 21.84 -2.44
CA GLY A 502 -40.90 23.25 -2.72
C GLY A 502 -39.77 23.52 -3.72
N GLN A 503 -39.31 24.77 -3.77
CA GLN A 503 -38.34 25.22 -4.78
C GLN A 503 -36.92 24.73 -4.49
N VAL A 504 -36.22 24.27 -5.53
CA VAL A 504 -34.81 23.89 -5.44
C VAL A 504 -33.92 25.15 -5.37
N PRO A 505 -33.00 25.27 -4.38
CA PRO A 505 -32.04 26.37 -4.30
C PRO A 505 -31.14 26.46 -5.54
N ASN A 506 -30.84 27.69 -5.99
CA ASN A 506 -30.06 27.94 -7.21
C ASN A 506 -28.69 27.23 -7.22
N ARG A 507 -28.01 27.13 -6.06
CA ARG A 507 -26.74 26.43 -5.97
C ARG A 507 -26.84 24.96 -6.40
N LEU A 508 -27.93 24.28 -6.07
CA LEU A 508 -28.11 22.86 -6.42
C LEU A 508 -28.36 22.66 -7.91
N LYS A 509 -28.82 23.68 -8.63
CA LYS A 509 -29.08 23.61 -10.08
C LYS A 509 -27.80 23.69 -10.93
N VAL A 510 -26.70 24.16 -10.34
CA VAL A 510 -25.43 24.44 -11.05
C VAL A 510 -24.28 23.52 -10.63
N ILE A 511 -24.54 22.54 -9.77
CA ILE A 511 -23.57 21.55 -9.29
C ILE A 511 -24.05 20.13 -9.64
N ASN A 512 -23.22 19.11 -9.35
CA ASN A 512 -23.62 17.71 -9.53
C ASN A 512 -24.64 17.31 -8.43
N ALA A 513 -25.92 17.57 -8.68
CA ALA A 513 -27.00 17.28 -7.74
C ALA A 513 -27.93 16.17 -8.26
N ASP A 514 -28.07 15.08 -7.51
CA ASP A 514 -29.11 14.08 -7.71
C ASP A 514 -30.27 14.32 -6.72
N LEU A 515 -31.41 14.77 -7.27
CA LEU A 515 -32.64 15.05 -6.54
C LEU A 515 -33.78 14.09 -6.91
N SER A 516 -33.48 13.03 -7.67
CA SER A 516 -34.47 12.10 -8.18
C SER A 516 -35.27 11.42 -7.07
N GLY A 517 -36.53 11.03 -7.32
CA GLY A 517 -37.36 10.40 -6.30
C GLY A 517 -37.87 11.34 -5.20
N ASN A 518 -37.86 12.66 -5.41
CA ASN A 518 -38.54 13.66 -4.57
C ASN A 518 -39.70 14.31 -5.36
N PRO A 519 -40.92 13.75 -5.32
CA PRO A 519 -41.99 14.12 -6.27
C PRO A 519 -42.56 15.53 -6.08
N ARG A 520 -42.30 16.17 -4.93
CA ARG A 520 -42.83 17.51 -4.58
C ARG A 520 -41.84 18.65 -4.80
N LEU A 521 -40.63 18.36 -5.31
CA LEU A 521 -39.66 19.40 -5.65
C LEU A 521 -40.03 20.10 -6.96
N VAL A 522 -39.85 21.41 -6.98
CA VAL A 522 -40.05 22.27 -8.15
C VAL A 522 -38.68 22.81 -8.57
N MET A 523 -38.28 22.47 -9.80
CA MET A 523 -36.96 22.75 -10.36
C MET A 523 -36.73 24.22 -10.70
#